data_AF-A0AAW4BN76-F1
#
_entry.id   AF-A0AAW4BN76-F1
#
_cell.length_a   1.000
_cell.length_b   1.000
_cell.length_c   1.000
_cell.angle_alpha   90.00
_cell.angle_beta   90.00
_cell.angle_gamma   90.00
#
_symmetry.space_group_name_H-M   'P 1'
#
loop_
_entity.id
_entity.type
_entity.pdbx_description
1 polymer ?
#
loop_
_entity_poly.entity_id
_entity_poly.type
_entity_poly.pdbx_seq_one_letter_code
_entity_poly.pdbx_strand_id
1 'polypeptide(L)'
;KAIELAEAISRYMRIQLLEDDDPMSVHNSSCLWLGQGRKSQKPIIRQDNNMRTHFFKICKKAGALITDDDLDEFKIINPNREPNKADERLKVGNVWPLTTHQLRRTFAVFSKRHNLCHDIAIKQQFKHLDLPTTEWYGEGGLASKIKALQIDTELQSFLNDVIQESTTQKIHEWYKGWDSGQLMGHMAGSINKNRISLHKKYKSWDAINEHVKAGRLTLVGTLHSYCMAGYECQMHKVSSPANCMSCENQLIDKEKAENWNKRYQWVCKQVTDMEAIGSLTSSMYSHFITQIRAAEKVLHKFQIPFTRFEIGNDKYEQIPNYEG
;
A
#
# COMPACT_ATOMS: atom_id res chain seq x y z
N LYS A 1 6.81 22.76 13.07
CA LYS A 1 6.66 24.06 12.37
C LYS A 1 5.22 24.46 12.07
N ALA A 2 4.46 23.77 11.19
CA ALA A 2 3.09 24.21 10.85
C ALA A 2 2.09 24.10 12.03
N ILE A 3 2.18 23.02 12.82
CA ILE A 3 1.32 22.80 14.00
C ILE A 3 1.64 23.83 15.09
N GLU A 4 2.91 24.05 15.40
CA GLU A 4 3.36 25.07 16.38
C GLU A 4 2.88 26.48 16.00
N LEU A 5 2.90 26.82 14.70
CA LEU A 5 2.40 28.09 14.21
C LEU A 5 0.88 28.20 14.40
N ALA A 6 0.13 27.16 14.07
CA ALA A 6 -1.33 27.12 14.27
C ALA A 6 -1.71 27.20 15.76
N GLU A 7 -0.94 26.56 16.63
CA GLU A 7 -1.11 26.63 18.08
C GLU A 7 -0.81 28.03 18.62
N ALA A 8 0.28 28.67 18.16
CA ALA A 8 0.61 30.03 18.54
C ALA A 8 -0.48 31.04 18.14
N ILE A 9 -1.04 30.90 16.93
CA ILE A 9 -2.10 31.78 16.41
C ILE A 9 -3.43 31.58 17.17
N SER A 10 -3.72 30.35 17.60
CA SER A 10 -4.97 30.01 18.31
C SER A 10 -4.88 30.15 19.84
N ARG A 11 -3.70 30.42 20.41
CA ARG A 11 -3.45 30.41 21.87
C ARG A 11 -4.45 31.24 22.67
N TYR A 12 -4.70 32.48 22.26
CA TYR A 12 -5.64 33.37 22.94
C TYR A 12 -7.09 32.82 22.89
N MET A 13 -7.48 32.23 21.76
CA MET A 13 -8.80 31.61 21.60
C MET A 13 -8.97 30.37 22.47
N ARG A 14 -7.89 29.60 22.67
CA ARG A 14 -7.89 28.43 23.55
C ARG A 14 -8.07 28.82 25.01
N ILE A 15 -7.33 29.84 25.46
CA ILE A 15 -7.45 30.37 26.83
C ILE A 15 -8.88 30.85 27.08
N GLN A 16 -9.46 31.61 26.14
CA GLN A 16 -10.84 32.08 26.26
C GLN A 16 -11.87 30.94 26.35
N LEU A 17 -11.61 29.79 25.72
CA LEU A 17 -12.48 28.61 25.79
C LEU A 17 -12.23 27.75 27.04
N LEU A 18 -11.04 27.82 27.63
CA LEU A 18 -10.69 27.15 28.89
C LEU A 18 -11.24 27.88 30.11
N GLU A 19 -11.36 29.20 30.03
CA GLU A 19 -11.95 30.06 31.07
C GLU A 19 -13.49 30.07 31.03
N ASP A 20 -14.09 29.34 30.10
CA ASP A 20 -15.55 29.25 29.93
C ASP A 20 -16.15 28.18 30.86
N ASP A 21 -17.29 28.48 31.48
CA ASP A 21 -17.99 27.56 32.38
C ASP A 21 -18.62 26.36 31.64
N ASP A 22 -18.76 26.45 30.30
CA ASP A 22 -19.31 25.38 29.47
C ASP A 22 -18.30 24.24 29.21
N PRO A 23 -18.58 23.00 29.63
CA PRO A 23 -17.70 21.85 29.39
C PRO A 23 -17.41 21.58 27.91
N MET A 24 -18.33 21.95 27.01
CA MET A 24 -18.13 21.78 25.57
C MET A 24 -17.10 22.78 25.02
N SER A 25 -17.02 23.97 25.61
CA SER A 25 -16.02 24.99 25.28
C SER A 25 -14.61 24.54 25.68
N VAL A 26 -14.48 23.93 26.86
CA VAL A 26 -13.23 23.29 27.31
C VAL A 26 -12.79 22.18 26.35
N HIS A 27 -13.71 21.32 25.91
CA HIS A 27 -13.42 20.30 24.89
C HIS A 27 -12.93 20.93 23.57
N ASN A 28 -13.62 21.97 23.09
CA ASN A 28 -13.29 22.66 21.83
C ASN A 28 -11.92 23.37 21.88
N SER A 29 -11.43 23.76 23.06
CA SER A 29 -10.09 24.37 23.22
C SER A 29 -8.94 23.46 22.76
N SER A 30 -9.17 22.14 22.72
CA SER A 30 -8.20 21.17 22.23
C SER A 30 -8.01 21.22 20.71
N CYS A 31 -8.98 21.75 19.97
CA CYS A 31 -8.99 21.76 18.51
C CYS A 31 -7.97 22.74 17.91
N LEU A 32 -7.33 22.33 16.82
CA LEU A 32 -6.32 23.15 16.12
C LEU A 32 -6.95 24.30 15.31
N TRP A 33 -8.16 24.10 14.81
CA TRP A 33 -8.81 24.98 13.84
C TRP A 33 -9.84 25.91 14.50
N LEU A 34 -9.36 26.70 15.46
CA LEU A 34 -10.18 27.73 16.11
C LEU A 34 -10.21 29.00 15.27
N GLY A 35 -11.38 29.62 15.18
CA GLY A 35 -11.54 30.92 14.54
C GLY A 35 -12.48 31.80 15.31
N GLN A 36 -12.12 33.07 15.38
CA GLN A 36 -12.92 34.11 16.01
C GLN A 36 -13.07 35.27 15.03
N GLY A 37 -14.29 35.55 14.60
CA GLY A 37 -14.57 36.64 13.66
C GLY A 37 -14.51 38.02 14.34
N ARG A 38 -15.07 38.11 15.55
CA ARG A 38 -15.08 39.32 16.39
C ARG A 38 -14.65 38.95 17.80
N LYS A 39 -13.85 39.78 18.48
CA LYS A 39 -13.40 39.53 19.87
C LYS A 39 -14.55 39.42 20.87
N SER A 40 -15.71 40.03 20.56
CA SER A 40 -16.91 39.97 21.39
C SER A 40 -17.69 38.65 21.30
N GLN A 41 -17.33 37.77 20.35
CA GLN A 41 -17.97 36.46 20.17
C GLN A 41 -17.03 35.35 20.62
N LYS A 42 -17.59 34.26 21.13
CA LYS A 42 -16.80 33.09 21.52
C LYS A 42 -16.09 32.49 20.30
N PRO A 43 -14.86 31.97 20.46
CA PRO A 43 -14.18 31.25 19.40
C PRO A 43 -15.00 30.02 19.00
N ILE A 44 -15.10 29.78 17.69
CA ILE A 44 -15.78 28.59 17.15
C ILE A 44 -14.78 27.72 16.41
N ILE A 45 -15.03 26.42 16.39
CA ILE A 45 -14.31 25.53 15.48
C ILE A 45 -14.70 25.96 14.06
N ARG A 46 -13.70 26.38 13.28
CA ARG A 46 -13.92 26.69 11.88
C ARG A 46 -14.26 25.41 11.15
N GLN A 47 -15.54 25.26 10.80
CA GLN A 47 -15.96 24.22 9.88
C GLN A 47 -15.55 24.59 8.45
N ASP A 48 -15.23 23.58 7.65
CA ASP A 48 -14.69 23.65 6.29
C ASP A 48 -15.56 24.38 5.25
N ASN A 49 -16.72 24.92 5.64
CA ASN A 49 -17.70 25.53 4.74
C ASN A 49 -17.14 26.72 3.92
N ASN A 50 -15.97 27.25 4.26
CA ASN A 50 -15.29 28.31 3.51
C ASN A 50 -14.14 27.84 2.59
N MET A 51 -13.87 26.53 2.53
CA MET A 51 -12.82 25.97 1.67
C MET A 51 -13.14 26.14 0.19
N ARG A 52 -14.41 26.10 -0.20
CA ARG A 52 -14.84 26.31 -1.60
C ARG A 52 -14.48 27.69 -2.12
N THR A 53 -14.69 28.73 -1.32
CA THR A 53 -14.29 30.11 -1.66
C THR A 53 -12.78 30.23 -1.79
N HIS A 54 -12.04 29.53 -0.92
CA HIS A 54 -10.58 29.50 -0.96
C HIS A 54 -10.05 28.78 -2.21
N PHE A 55 -10.60 27.60 -2.53
CA PHE A 55 -10.27 26.85 -3.74
C PHE A 55 -10.58 27.65 -5.00
N PHE A 56 -11.74 28.30 -5.07
CA PHE A 56 -12.06 29.17 -6.21
C PHE A 56 -11.03 30.29 -6.39
N LYS A 57 -10.59 30.92 -5.29
CA LYS A 57 -9.52 31.93 -5.33
C LYS A 57 -8.18 31.35 -5.80
N ILE A 58 -7.83 30.14 -5.35
CA ILE A 58 -6.62 29.43 -5.81
C ILE A 58 -6.70 29.14 -7.30
N CYS A 59 -7.79 28.51 -7.76
CA CYS A 59 -7.99 28.18 -9.18
C CYS A 59 -7.97 29.43 -10.07
N LYS A 60 -8.59 30.53 -9.60
CA LYS A 60 -8.56 31.81 -10.32
C LYS A 60 -7.14 32.40 -10.40
N LYS A 61 -6.36 32.33 -9.32
CA LYS A 61 -4.95 32.79 -9.32
C LYS A 61 -4.04 31.91 -10.17
N ALA A 62 -4.30 30.61 -10.21
CA ALA A 62 -3.56 29.65 -11.01
C ALA A 62 -3.93 29.71 -12.51
N GLY A 63 -4.96 30.48 -12.89
CA GLY A 63 -5.45 30.50 -14.27
C GLY A 63 -6.07 29.17 -14.71
N ALA A 64 -6.61 28.39 -13.78
CA ALA A 64 -7.21 27.09 -14.05
C ALA A 64 -8.59 27.25 -14.72
N LEU A 65 -8.58 27.63 -15.99
CA LEU A 65 -9.74 27.71 -16.86
C LEU A 65 -9.98 26.34 -17.50
N ILE A 66 -11.26 25.97 -17.64
CA ILE A 66 -11.67 24.72 -18.28
C ILE A 66 -11.40 24.81 -19.78
N THR A 67 -10.65 23.84 -20.30
CA THR A 67 -10.40 23.59 -21.73
C THR A 67 -11.27 22.45 -22.25
N ASP A 68 -11.31 22.27 -23.57
CA ASP A 68 -12.00 21.13 -24.19
C ASP A 68 -11.34 19.79 -23.81
N ASP A 69 -10.01 19.76 -23.70
CA ASP A 69 -9.26 18.58 -23.27
C ASP A 69 -9.63 18.14 -21.85
N ASP A 70 -9.83 19.11 -20.94
CA ASP A 70 -10.27 18.84 -19.56
C ASP A 70 -11.66 18.20 -19.52
N LEU A 71 -12.57 18.63 -20.40
CA LEU A 71 -13.91 18.06 -20.49
C LEU A 71 -13.88 16.63 -21.04
N ASP A 72 -12.99 16.34 -21.97
CA ASP A 72 -12.81 14.99 -22.51
C ASP A 72 -12.16 14.06 -21.50
N GLU A 73 -11.14 14.50 -20.76
CA GLU A 73 -10.57 13.73 -19.65
C GLU A 73 -11.63 13.52 -18.55
N PHE A 74 -12.43 14.55 -18.23
CA PHE A 74 -13.52 14.45 -17.27
C PHE A 74 -14.53 13.36 -17.65
N LYS A 75 -14.94 13.24 -18.92
CA LYS A 75 -15.84 12.19 -19.39
C LYS A 75 -15.25 10.79 -19.19
N ILE A 76 -13.97 10.62 -19.51
CA ILE A 76 -13.27 9.33 -19.40
C ILE A 76 -13.14 8.90 -17.93
N ILE A 77 -12.81 9.84 -17.04
CA ILE A 77 -12.65 9.54 -15.61
C ILE A 77 -14.02 9.32 -14.95
N ASN A 78 -15.13 9.85 -15.48
CA ASN A 78 -16.46 9.76 -14.87
C ASN A 78 -17.44 8.91 -15.70
N PRO A 79 -17.17 7.62 -15.97
CA PRO A 79 -18.02 6.81 -16.84
C PRO A 79 -19.43 6.61 -16.27
N ASN A 80 -19.57 6.60 -14.94
CA ASN A 80 -20.84 6.34 -14.25
C ASN A 80 -21.67 7.61 -14.01
N ARG A 81 -21.23 8.77 -14.49
CA ARG A 81 -21.96 10.03 -14.29
C ARG A 81 -22.81 10.33 -15.52
N GLU A 82 -24.11 10.50 -15.31
CA GLU A 82 -25.01 10.98 -16.37
C GLU A 82 -24.54 12.37 -16.85
N PRO A 83 -24.24 12.56 -18.15
CA PRO A 83 -23.81 13.85 -18.70
C PRO A 83 -24.79 14.98 -18.42
N ASN A 84 -26.09 14.65 -18.36
CA ASN A 84 -27.19 15.58 -18.11
C ASN A 84 -27.27 16.07 -16.65
N LYS A 85 -26.52 15.44 -15.72
CA LYS A 85 -26.37 15.85 -14.31
C LYS A 85 -24.98 16.40 -14.02
N ALA A 86 -24.22 16.75 -15.05
CA ALA A 86 -22.97 17.48 -14.90
C ALA A 86 -23.25 18.86 -14.29
N ASP A 87 -22.34 19.32 -13.43
CA ASP A 87 -22.45 20.63 -12.80
C ASP A 87 -22.44 21.72 -13.88
N GLU A 88 -23.44 22.60 -13.91
CA GLU A 88 -23.58 23.67 -14.92
C GLU A 88 -22.37 24.60 -15.01
N ARG A 89 -21.53 24.58 -13.97
CA ARG A 89 -20.27 25.33 -13.89
C ARG A 89 -19.14 24.72 -14.73
N LEU A 90 -19.24 23.45 -15.12
CA LEU A 90 -18.27 22.76 -15.98
C LEU A 90 -18.49 23.14 -17.45
N LYS A 91 -18.11 24.37 -17.81
CA LYS A 91 -18.15 24.88 -19.18
C LYS A 91 -16.79 25.45 -19.55
N VAL A 92 -16.42 25.32 -20.83
CA VAL A 92 -15.17 25.89 -21.37
C VAL A 92 -15.09 27.38 -21.04
N GLY A 93 -13.92 27.83 -20.59
CA GLY A 93 -13.67 29.21 -20.19
C GLY A 93 -14.08 29.58 -18.76
N ASN A 94 -14.83 28.72 -18.05
CA ASN A 94 -15.07 28.92 -16.61
C ASN A 94 -13.86 28.50 -15.78
N VAL A 95 -13.73 29.08 -14.59
CA VAL A 95 -12.76 28.62 -13.58
C VAL A 95 -13.17 27.25 -13.06
N TRP A 96 -12.21 26.32 -12.98
CA TRP A 96 -12.46 24.95 -12.49
C TRP A 96 -13.10 24.97 -11.08
N PRO A 97 -14.28 24.35 -10.87
CA PRO A 97 -14.98 24.37 -9.59
C PRO A 97 -14.38 23.31 -8.63
N LEU A 98 -13.17 23.55 -8.14
CA LEU A 98 -12.43 22.62 -7.28
C LEU A 98 -13.15 22.33 -5.95
N THR A 99 -13.21 21.05 -5.57
CA THR A 99 -13.78 20.59 -4.30
C THR A 99 -12.83 19.68 -3.53
N THR A 100 -13.04 19.51 -2.22
CA THR A 100 -12.23 18.62 -1.37
C THR A 100 -12.27 17.17 -1.86
N HIS A 101 -13.43 16.67 -2.27
CA HIS A 101 -13.57 15.31 -2.79
C HIS A 101 -12.87 15.10 -4.14
N GLN A 102 -12.73 16.15 -4.97
CA GLN A 102 -11.94 16.04 -6.21
C GLN A 102 -10.48 15.73 -5.90
N LEU A 103 -9.87 16.36 -4.88
CA LEU A 103 -8.48 16.07 -4.50
C LEU A 103 -8.28 14.59 -4.09
N ARG A 104 -9.21 14.06 -3.30
CA ARG A 104 -9.22 12.64 -2.91
C ARG A 104 -9.36 11.73 -4.12
N ARG A 105 -10.19 12.11 -5.09
CA ARG A 105 -10.37 11.35 -6.33
C ARG A 105 -9.17 11.43 -7.25
N THR A 106 -8.55 12.60 -7.39
CA THR A 106 -7.31 12.79 -8.15
C THR A 106 -6.22 11.86 -7.64
N PHE A 107 -6.06 11.72 -6.32
CA PHE A 107 -5.11 10.76 -5.74
C PHE A 107 -5.39 9.33 -6.21
N ALA A 108 -6.62 8.84 -6.07
CA ALA A 108 -6.98 7.47 -6.44
C ALA A 108 -6.80 7.20 -7.95
N VAL A 109 -7.26 8.12 -8.79
CA VAL A 109 -7.13 8.04 -10.25
C VAL A 109 -5.66 8.05 -10.66
N PHE A 110 -4.85 8.94 -10.10
CA PHE A 110 -3.41 9.01 -10.36
C PHE A 110 -2.69 7.73 -9.94
N SER A 111 -2.94 7.25 -8.72
CA SER A 111 -2.35 6.01 -8.22
C SER A 111 -2.68 4.80 -9.10
N LYS A 112 -3.92 4.69 -9.59
CA LYS A 112 -4.33 3.62 -10.51
C LYS A 112 -3.75 3.80 -11.91
N ARG A 113 -3.77 5.02 -12.46
CA ARG A 113 -3.25 5.35 -13.79
C ARG A 113 -1.78 4.93 -13.93
N HIS A 114 -0.97 5.22 -12.91
CA HIS A 114 0.47 4.93 -12.89
C HIS A 114 0.82 3.60 -12.19
N ASN A 115 -0.16 2.77 -11.83
CA ASN A 115 0.04 1.49 -11.14
C ASN A 115 0.89 1.60 -9.85
N LEU A 116 0.75 2.71 -9.12
CA LEU A 116 1.52 3.00 -7.91
C LEU A 116 0.95 2.32 -6.66
N CYS A 117 -0.37 2.08 -6.64
CA CYS A 117 -1.06 1.46 -5.50
C CYS A 117 -2.17 0.53 -5.98
N HIS A 118 -2.37 -0.56 -5.23
CA HIS A 118 -3.56 -1.40 -5.37
C HIS A 118 -4.75 -0.82 -4.59
N ASP A 119 -5.96 -1.26 -4.93
CA ASP A 119 -7.20 -0.82 -4.28
C ASP A 119 -7.21 -1.02 -2.77
N ILE A 120 -6.59 -2.08 -2.27
CA ILE A 120 -6.45 -2.33 -0.82
C ILE A 120 -5.60 -1.24 -0.15
N ALA A 121 -4.52 -0.80 -0.79
CA ALA A 121 -3.66 0.26 -0.27
C ALA A 121 -4.40 1.62 -0.28
N ILE A 122 -5.13 1.92 -1.36
CA ILE A 122 -5.95 3.13 -1.45
C ILE A 122 -7.05 3.10 -0.37
N LYS A 123 -7.71 1.95 -0.16
CA LYS A 123 -8.71 1.74 0.90
C LYS A 123 -8.14 2.06 2.28
N GLN A 124 -6.92 1.57 2.57
CA GLN A 124 -6.22 1.82 3.83
C GLN A 124 -5.79 3.28 4.00
N GLN A 125 -5.34 3.93 2.93
CA GLN A 125 -4.99 5.36 2.92
C GLN A 125 -6.20 6.24 3.20
N PHE A 126 -7.34 5.86 2.62
CA PHE A 126 -8.60 6.58 2.74
C PHE A 126 -9.43 6.19 3.97
N LYS A 127 -9.05 5.13 4.67
CA LYS A 127 -9.83 4.55 5.79
C LYS A 127 -11.25 4.18 5.38
N HIS A 128 -11.44 3.75 4.13
CA HIS A 128 -12.73 3.23 3.69
C HIS A 128 -13.02 1.90 4.38
N LEU A 129 -14.29 1.69 4.74
CA LEU A 129 -14.74 0.47 5.41
C LEU A 129 -14.79 -0.70 4.43
N ASP A 130 -15.20 -0.42 3.19
CA ASP A 130 -15.45 -1.39 2.12
C ASP A 130 -14.59 -1.09 0.87
N LEU A 131 -14.39 -2.13 0.05
CA LEU A 131 -13.62 -2.04 -1.19
C LEU A 131 -14.38 -1.32 -2.33
N PRO A 132 -15.70 -1.56 -2.54
CA PRO A 132 -16.45 -0.90 -3.60
C PRO A 132 -16.42 0.63 -3.53
N THR A 133 -16.48 1.20 -2.32
CA THR A 133 -16.30 2.65 -2.14
C THR A 133 -14.96 3.11 -2.71
N THR A 134 -13.88 2.36 -2.48
CA THR A 134 -12.54 2.69 -3.01
C THR A 134 -12.47 2.53 -4.53
N GLU A 135 -13.07 1.47 -5.06
CA GLU A 135 -13.16 1.23 -6.49
C GLU A 135 -13.85 2.40 -7.18
N TRP A 136 -14.97 2.89 -6.64
CA TRP A 136 -15.69 4.07 -7.13
C TRP A 136 -14.82 5.35 -7.21
N TYR A 137 -13.90 5.56 -6.26
CA TYR A 137 -12.95 6.68 -6.32
C TYR A 137 -11.89 6.49 -7.41
N GLY A 138 -11.50 5.25 -7.71
CA GLY A 138 -10.53 4.94 -8.75
C GLY A 138 -11.12 4.66 -10.14
N GLU A 139 -12.46 4.60 -10.25
CA GLU A 139 -13.17 4.37 -11.49
C GLU A 139 -12.77 5.37 -12.57
N GLY A 140 -12.66 4.87 -13.81
CA GLY A 140 -12.15 5.64 -14.96
C GLY A 140 -10.63 5.88 -14.96
N GLY A 141 -9.90 5.56 -13.88
CA GLY A 141 -8.43 5.66 -13.85
C GLY A 141 -7.72 4.66 -14.77
N LEU A 142 -8.25 3.44 -14.87
CA LEU A 142 -7.79 2.42 -15.83
C LEU A 142 -8.14 2.78 -17.28
N ALA A 143 -9.35 3.28 -17.54
CA ALA A 143 -9.75 3.75 -18.88
C ALA A 143 -8.90 4.95 -19.34
N SER A 144 -8.60 5.86 -18.41
CA SER A 144 -7.74 7.01 -18.66
C SER A 144 -6.27 6.61 -18.89
N LYS A 145 -5.81 5.48 -18.33
CA LYS A 145 -4.47 4.93 -18.61
C LYS A 145 -4.24 4.70 -20.11
N ILE A 146 -5.25 4.24 -20.84
CA ILE A 146 -5.16 3.98 -22.29
C ILE A 146 -4.88 5.29 -23.07
N LYS A 147 -5.46 6.42 -22.64
CA LYS A 147 -5.23 7.75 -23.23
C LYS A 147 -3.93 8.41 -22.72
N ALA A 148 -3.55 8.15 -21.47
CA ALA A 148 -2.36 8.72 -20.81
C ALA A 148 -1.04 7.98 -21.11
N LEU A 149 -1.08 6.78 -21.69
CA LEU A 149 0.12 6.07 -22.20
C LEU A 149 0.92 6.91 -23.21
N GLN A 150 0.32 7.95 -23.80
CA GLN A 150 1.01 8.90 -24.69
C GLN A 150 1.57 10.16 -24.00
N ILE A 151 1.21 10.46 -22.74
CA ILE A 151 1.37 11.83 -22.19
C ILE A 151 2.51 11.94 -21.17
N ASP A 152 2.86 10.90 -20.42
CA ASP A 152 3.88 11.01 -19.36
C ASP A 152 4.96 9.91 -19.46
N THR A 153 5.73 9.98 -20.53
CA THR A 153 6.89 9.11 -20.76
C THR A 153 8.00 9.36 -19.74
N GLU A 154 8.14 10.59 -19.25
CA GLU A 154 9.16 10.99 -18.26
C GLU A 154 8.92 10.33 -16.90
N LEU A 155 7.68 10.38 -16.39
CA LEU A 155 7.35 9.69 -15.13
C LEU A 155 7.49 8.17 -15.27
N GLN A 156 7.10 7.61 -16.42
CA GLN A 156 7.29 6.18 -16.67
C GLN A 156 8.77 5.79 -16.70
N SER A 157 9.63 6.57 -17.36
CA SER A 157 11.08 6.31 -17.35
C SER A 157 11.64 6.42 -15.94
N PHE A 158 11.24 7.46 -15.19
CA PHE A 158 11.68 7.63 -13.80
C PHE A 158 11.26 6.45 -12.90
N LEU A 159 10.00 6.00 -13.00
CA LEU A 159 9.53 4.84 -12.24
C LEU A 159 10.28 3.57 -12.61
N ASN A 160 10.53 3.34 -13.90
CA ASN A 160 11.30 2.21 -14.36
C ASN A 160 12.74 2.25 -13.85
N ASP A 161 13.39 3.42 -13.87
CA ASP A 161 14.75 3.61 -13.37
C ASP A 161 14.83 3.30 -11.86
N VAL A 162 13.86 3.80 -11.07
CA VAL A 162 13.79 3.52 -9.63
C VAL A 162 13.57 2.02 -9.36
N ILE A 163 12.69 1.36 -10.12
CA ILE A 163 12.45 -0.09 -9.98
C ILE A 163 13.71 -0.87 -10.36
N GLN A 164 14.39 -0.50 -11.44
CA GLN A 164 15.64 -1.13 -11.88
C GLN A 164 16.76 -0.94 -10.86
N GLU A 165 16.94 0.26 -10.33
CA GLU A 165 17.94 0.57 -9.31
C GLU A 165 17.67 -0.22 -8.03
N SER A 166 16.43 -0.19 -7.53
CA SER A 166 16.03 -0.94 -6.33
C SER A 166 16.22 -2.46 -6.51
N THR A 167 15.84 -2.98 -7.68
CA THR A 167 16.02 -4.41 -8.01
C THR A 167 17.50 -4.78 -8.06
N THR A 168 18.30 -3.98 -8.76
CA THR A 168 19.75 -4.18 -8.89
C THR A 168 20.42 -4.15 -7.52
N GLN A 169 20.09 -3.16 -6.70
CA GLN A 169 20.63 -3.01 -5.35
C GLN A 169 20.29 -4.22 -4.48
N LYS A 170 19.03 -4.67 -4.47
CA LYS A 170 18.60 -5.82 -3.67
C LYS A 170 19.29 -7.12 -4.10
N ILE A 171 19.40 -7.36 -5.41
CA ILE A 171 20.13 -8.53 -5.95
C ILE A 171 21.62 -8.42 -5.62
N HIS A 172 22.21 -7.23 -5.78
CA HIS A 172 23.63 -6.98 -5.47
C HIS A 172 23.95 -7.27 -4.01
N GLU A 173 23.10 -6.86 -3.08
CA GLU A 173 23.22 -7.18 -1.65
C GLU A 173 23.26 -8.69 -1.39
N TRP A 174 22.40 -9.46 -2.09
CA TRP A 174 22.41 -10.91 -2.03
C TRP A 174 23.64 -11.56 -2.68
N TYR A 175 24.44 -10.86 -3.48
CA TYR A 175 25.69 -11.40 -4.01
C TYR A 175 26.95 -10.89 -3.29
N LYS A 176 26.87 -9.72 -2.62
CA LYS A 176 28.02 -9.03 -2.03
C LYS A 176 28.50 -9.62 -0.69
N GLY A 177 27.63 -10.20 0.13
CA GLY A 177 28.01 -10.61 1.49
C GLY A 177 28.06 -12.12 1.72
N TRP A 178 29.09 -12.61 2.41
CA TRP A 178 29.02 -13.86 3.19
C TRP A 178 28.10 -13.68 4.42
N ASP A 179 28.10 -12.46 4.99
CA ASP A 179 27.26 -12.01 6.12
C ASP A 179 25.86 -11.51 5.71
N SER A 180 25.48 -11.62 4.43
CA SER A 180 24.22 -11.06 3.88
C SER A 180 22.95 -11.84 4.25
N GLY A 181 22.90 -12.36 5.49
CA GLY A 181 21.78 -13.09 6.04
C GLY A 181 21.68 -14.52 5.49
N GLN A 182 21.13 -15.41 6.31
CA GLN A 182 20.71 -16.73 5.85
C GLN A 182 19.66 -16.50 4.76
N LEU A 183 19.96 -16.78 3.49
CA LEU A 183 18.93 -16.81 2.46
C LEU A 183 18.21 -18.17 2.48
N MET A 184 16.90 -18.15 2.24
CA MET A 184 16.08 -19.35 2.15
C MET A 184 15.30 -19.38 0.84
N GLY A 185 14.99 -20.58 0.35
CA GLY A 185 14.30 -20.83 -0.92
C GLY A 185 15.20 -21.53 -1.92
N HIS A 186 14.61 -22.05 -2.99
CA HIS A 186 15.34 -22.80 -4.00
C HIS A 186 16.36 -21.90 -4.73
N MET A 187 15.97 -20.66 -5.03
CA MET A 187 16.85 -19.66 -5.64
C MET A 187 18.00 -19.24 -4.71
N ALA A 188 17.83 -19.32 -3.39
CA ALA A 188 18.93 -19.08 -2.44
C ALA A 188 20.06 -20.10 -2.65
N GLY A 189 19.71 -21.36 -2.93
CA GLY A 189 20.67 -22.40 -3.28
C GLY A 189 21.45 -22.05 -4.54
N SER A 190 20.76 -21.58 -5.59
CA SER A 190 21.39 -21.14 -6.84
C SER A 190 22.30 -19.92 -6.63
N ILE A 191 21.86 -18.92 -5.87
CA ILE A 191 22.68 -17.74 -5.54
C ILE A 191 23.93 -18.16 -4.77
N ASN A 192 23.80 -19.02 -3.75
CA ASN A 192 24.92 -19.50 -2.96
C ASN A 192 25.92 -20.31 -3.79
N LYS A 193 25.44 -21.17 -4.70
CA LYS A 193 26.31 -21.88 -5.67
C LYS A 193 27.04 -20.89 -6.59
N ASN A 194 26.32 -19.91 -7.11
CA ASN A 194 26.86 -18.89 -8.01
C ASN A 194 27.87 -17.96 -7.31
N ARG A 195 27.73 -17.70 -6.00
CA ARG A 195 28.75 -16.97 -5.21
C ARG A 195 30.10 -17.69 -5.25
N ILE A 196 30.11 -19.03 -5.27
CA ILE A 196 31.31 -19.87 -5.29
C ILE A 196 31.88 -19.97 -6.72
N SER A 197 31.03 -20.27 -7.71
CA SER A 197 31.46 -20.57 -9.09
C SER A 197 31.58 -19.37 -10.02
N LEU A 198 30.76 -18.33 -9.84
CA LEU A 198 30.62 -17.15 -10.73
C LEU A 198 30.99 -15.85 -10.00
N HIS A 199 31.93 -15.95 -9.06
CA HIS A 199 32.33 -14.92 -8.09
C HIS A 199 32.66 -13.54 -8.70
N LYS A 200 33.05 -13.44 -9.97
CA LYS A 200 33.39 -12.15 -10.63
C LYS A 200 32.21 -11.48 -11.36
N LYS A 201 31.26 -12.23 -11.91
CA LYS A 201 30.23 -11.68 -12.82
C LYS A 201 29.09 -10.95 -12.08
N TYR A 202 28.72 -11.43 -10.89
CA TYR A 202 27.62 -10.86 -10.09
C TYR A 202 28.08 -10.02 -8.90
N LYS A 203 29.36 -9.64 -8.83
CA LYS A 203 29.87 -8.69 -7.81
C LYS A 203 29.78 -7.23 -8.23
N SER A 204 29.80 -6.95 -9.54
CA SER A 204 29.63 -5.58 -10.01
C SER A 204 28.15 -5.24 -10.04
N TRP A 205 27.80 -4.09 -9.47
CA TRP A 205 26.45 -3.55 -9.54
C TRP A 205 26.05 -3.30 -11.00
N ASP A 206 26.97 -2.78 -11.81
CA ASP A 206 26.72 -2.48 -13.24
C ASP A 206 26.38 -3.74 -14.04
N ALA A 207 27.07 -4.84 -13.79
CA ALA A 207 26.79 -6.11 -14.47
C ALA A 207 25.39 -6.63 -14.14
N ILE A 208 24.95 -6.52 -12.88
CA ILE A 208 23.57 -6.87 -12.49
C ILE A 208 22.59 -5.90 -13.15
N ASN A 209 22.89 -4.61 -13.16
CA ASN A 209 22.04 -3.58 -13.76
C ASN A 209 21.79 -3.85 -15.25
N GLU A 210 22.81 -4.25 -16.01
CA GLU A 210 22.65 -4.66 -17.42
C GLU A 210 21.71 -5.86 -17.58
N HIS A 211 21.78 -6.83 -16.67
CA HIS A 211 20.88 -7.98 -16.67
C HIS A 211 19.44 -7.60 -16.31
N VAL A 212 19.25 -6.65 -15.39
CA VAL A 212 17.94 -6.11 -14.99
C VAL A 212 17.33 -5.25 -16.11
N LYS A 213 18.12 -4.36 -16.71
CA LYS A 213 17.71 -3.53 -17.87
C LYS A 213 17.31 -4.37 -19.08
N ALA A 214 18.02 -5.48 -19.31
CA ALA A 214 17.68 -6.43 -20.36
C ALA A 214 16.47 -7.33 -20.02
N GLY A 215 15.87 -7.18 -18.83
CA GLY A 215 14.73 -8.01 -18.38
C GLY A 215 15.09 -9.46 -18.04
N ARG A 216 16.38 -9.82 -18.00
CA ARG A 216 16.84 -11.19 -17.69
C ARG A 216 16.77 -11.51 -16.20
N LEU A 217 16.88 -10.48 -15.36
CA LEU A 217 16.66 -10.58 -13.93
C LEU A 217 15.46 -9.71 -13.58
N THR A 218 14.42 -10.33 -13.05
CA THR A 218 13.25 -9.62 -12.55
C THR A 218 13.09 -9.91 -11.07
N LEU A 219 12.50 -8.97 -10.34
CA LEU A 219 12.26 -9.13 -8.92
C LEU A 219 10.91 -8.54 -8.55
N VAL A 220 10.06 -9.36 -7.94
CA VAL A 220 8.81 -8.90 -7.35
C VAL A 220 8.79 -9.27 -5.87
N GLY A 221 8.70 -8.26 -5.02
CA GLY A 221 8.53 -8.44 -3.58
C GLY A 221 7.07 -8.71 -3.22
N THR A 222 6.77 -9.89 -2.70
CA THR A 222 5.47 -10.22 -2.10
C THR A 222 5.48 -9.93 -0.60
N LEU A 223 4.34 -10.18 0.06
CA LEU A 223 4.22 -10.02 1.51
C LEU A 223 5.17 -10.92 2.30
N HIS A 224 5.50 -12.09 1.76
CA HIS A 224 6.24 -13.16 2.45
C HIS A 224 7.54 -13.57 1.77
N SER A 225 7.76 -13.27 0.49
CA SER A 225 8.99 -13.65 -0.22
C SER A 225 9.27 -12.72 -1.39
N TYR A 226 10.42 -12.90 -2.03
CA TYR A 226 10.70 -12.37 -3.35
C TYR A 226 10.49 -13.45 -4.41
N CYS A 227 9.97 -13.05 -5.58
CA CYS A 227 9.79 -13.88 -6.74
C CYS A 227 10.69 -13.38 -7.88
N MET A 228 11.57 -14.26 -8.39
CA MET A 228 12.48 -13.95 -9.50
C MET A 228 11.87 -14.20 -10.89
N ALA A 229 10.69 -14.85 -10.96
CA ALA A 229 9.97 -15.09 -12.21
C ALA A 229 9.18 -13.86 -12.68
N GLY A 230 9.11 -12.80 -11.89
CA GLY A 230 8.39 -11.58 -12.24
C GLY A 230 6.95 -11.85 -12.65
N TYR A 231 6.59 -11.35 -13.84
CA TYR A 231 5.26 -11.48 -14.44
C TYR A 231 4.99 -12.83 -15.12
N GLU A 232 5.98 -13.71 -15.23
CA GLU A 232 5.77 -15.09 -15.72
C GLU A 232 5.04 -15.94 -14.66
N CYS A 233 5.10 -15.53 -13.39
CA CYS A 233 4.32 -16.14 -12.33
C CYS A 233 2.90 -15.56 -12.29
N GLN A 234 1.88 -16.39 -12.49
CA GLN A 234 0.47 -15.98 -12.40
C GLN A 234 0.04 -15.56 -10.98
N MET A 235 0.85 -15.79 -9.95
CA MET A 235 0.60 -15.41 -8.54
C MET A 235 -0.75 -15.84 -7.94
N HIS A 236 -1.50 -16.76 -8.58
CA HIS A 236 -2.86 -17.17 -8.19
C HIS A 236 -3.03 -17.59 -6.72
N LYS A 237 -1.96 -18.05 -6.07
CA LYS A 237 -1.99 -18.53 -4.68
C LYS A 237 -1.04 -17.78 -3.75
N VAL A 238 -0.62 -16.56 -4.10
CA VAL A 238 0.29 -15.72 -3.29
C VAL A 238 -0.27 -15.39 -1.90
N SER A 239 -1.60 -15.41 -1.75
CA SER A 239 -2.28 -15.21 -0.46
C SER A 239 -2.03 -16.33 0.54
N SER A 240 -1.70 -17.55 0.07
CA SER A 240 -1.31 -18.70 0.89
C SER A 240 0.18 -19.02 0.68
N PRO A 241 1.06 -18.51 1.57
CA PRO A 241 2.51 -18.58 1.41
C PRO A 241 3.08 -20.00 1.31
N ALA A 242 2.35 -20.99 1.83
CA ALA A 242 2.75 -22.39 1.76
C ALA A 242 2.99 -22.88 0.33
N ASN A 243 2.22 -22.39 -0.65
CA ASN A 243 2.36 -22.81 -2.05
C ASN A 243 3.67 -22.31 -2.68
N CYS A 244 4.19 -21.18 -2.21
CA CYS A 244 5.46 -20.66 -2.71
C CYS A 244 6.68 -21.36 -2.12
N MET A 245 6.53 -22.11 -1.01
CA MET A 245 7.65 -22.79 -0.35
C MET A 245 8.32 -23.88 -1.21
N SER A 246 7.57 -24.46 -2.15
CA SER A 246 8.08 -25.43 -3.12
C SER A 246 8.44 -24.81 -4.48
N CYS A 247 8.34 -23.49 -4.62
CA CYS A 247 8.59 -22.80 -5.89
C CYS A 247 10.09 -22.57 -6.11
N GLU A 248 10.56 -22.83 -7.34
CA GLU A 248 11.96 -22.67 -7.74
C GLU A 248 12.43 -21.20 -7.69
N ASN A 249 11.51 -20.28 -7.95
CA ASN A 249 11.78 -18.84 -8.07
C ASN A 249 11.64 -18.06 -6.77
N GLN A 250 11.39 -18.76 -5.66
CA GLN A 250 11.23 -18.14 -4.35
C GLN A 250 12.58 -17.83 -3.70
N LEU A 251 12.67 -16.64 -3.13
CA LEU A 251 13.76 -16.22 -2.26
C LEU A 251 13.21 -15.51 -1.01
N ILE A 252 13.76 -15.82 0.16
CA ILE A 252 13.43 -15.19 1.43
C ILE A 252 14.74 -14.69 2.03
N ASP A 253 14.76 -13.42 2.41
CA ASP A 253 15.83 -12.78 3.17
C ASP A 253 15.36 -12.45 4.59
N LYS A 254 16.21 -11.77 5.37
CA LYS A 254 15.91 -11.42 6.77
C LYS A 254 14.68 -10.50 6.89
N GLU A 255 14.53 -9.54 5.97
CA GLU A 255 13.38 -8.62 5.94
C GLU A 255 12.07 -9.39 5.76
N LYS A 256 12.03 -10.32 4.80
CA LYS A 256 10.85 -11.16 4.58
C LYS A 256 10.63 -12.17 5.69
N ALA A 257 11.69 -12.66 6.36
CA ALA A 257 11.57 -13.51 7.53
C ALA A 257 10.85 -12.81 8.71
N GLU A 258 11.05 -11.50 8.89
CA GLU A 258 10.28 -10.72 9.88
C GLU A 258 8.79 -10.63 9.51
N ASN A 259 8.47 -10.51 8.21
CA ASN A 259 7.08 -10.58 7.76
C ASN A 259 6.46 -11.96 8.00
N TRP A 260 7.24 -13.03 7.86
CA TRP A 260 6.81 -14.38 8.26
C TRP A 260 6.53 -14.48 9.76
N ASN A 261 7.32 -13.81 10.62
CA ASN A 261 7.07 -13.78 12.07
C ASN A 261 5.74 -13.08 12.39
N LYS A 262 5.50 -11.90 11.81
CA LYS A 262 4.22 -11.16 11.98
C LYS A 262 3.03 -12.02 11.51
N ARG A 263 3.18 -12.70 10.38
CA ARG A 263 2.16 -13.60 9.86
C ARG A 263 1.95 -14.81 10.78
N TYR A 264 3.02 -15.43 11.24
CA TYR A 264 2.97 -16.57 12.17
C TYR A 264 2.16 -16.22 13.43
N GLN A 265 2.46 -15.07 14.06
CA GLN A 265 1.72 -14.58 15.23
C GLN A 265 0.25 -14.33 14.92
N TRP A 266 -0.04 -13.69 13.78
CA TRP A 266 -1.41 -13.45 13.35
C TRP A 266 -2.19 -14.74 13.12
N VAL A 267 -1.64 -15.70 12.37
CA VAL A 267 -2.31 -16.98 12.10
C VAL A 267 -2.52 -17.78 13.39
N CYS A 268 -1.53 -17.87 14.27
CA CYS A 268 -1.67 -18.58 15.54
C CYS A 268 -2.79 -17.99 16.40
N LYS A 269 -2.87 -16.65 16.48
CA LYS A 269 -3.95 -15.96 17.17
C LYS A 269 -5.30 -16.27 16.53
N GLN A 270 -5.41 -16.16 15.21
CA GLN A 270 -6.67 -16.45 14.50
C GLN A 270 -7.15 -17.88 14.77
N VAL A 271 -6.28 -18.88 14.67
CA VAL A 271 -6.68 -20.28 14.91
C VAL A 271 -7.13 -20.48 16.37
N THR A 272 -6.43 -19.88 17.33
CA THR A 272 -6.78 -19.97 18.76
C THR A 272 -8.12 -19.29 19.05
N ASP A 273 -8.36 -18.11 18.50
CA ASP A 273 -9.61 -17.36 18.66
C ASP A 273 -10.78 -18.14 18.02
N MET A 274 -10.57 -18.73 16.85
CA MET A 274 -11.60 -19.51 16.14
C MET A 274 -11.97 -20.81 16.86
N GLU A 275 -10.99 -21.49 17.46
CA GLU A 275 -11.20 -22.67 18.30
C GLU A 275 -11.99 -22.30 19.55
N ALA A 276 -11.66 -21.18 20.21
CA ALA A 276 -12.37 -20.72 21.40
C ALA A 276 -13.86 -20.41 21.13
N ILE A 277 -14.19 -19.98 19.91
CA ILE A 277 -15.56 -19.69 19.46
C ILE A 277 -16.26 -20.96 18.91
N GLY A 278 -15.54 -22.08 18.75
CA GLY A 278 -16.07 -23.31 18.15
C GLY A 278 -16.35 -23.21 16.65
N SER A 279 -15.70 -22.27 15.96
CA SER A 279 -15.91 -21.99 14.52
C SER A 279 -14.87 -22.67 13.62
N LEU A 280 -13.90 -23.37 14.20
CA LEU A 280 -12.80 -24.01 13.47
C LEU A 280 -13.23 -25.35 12.87
N THR A 281 -13.21 -25.43 11.54
CA THR A 281 -13.44 -26.68 10.78
C THR A 281 -12.12 -27.34 10.40
N SER A 282 -12.14 -28.66 10.11
CA SER A 282 -10.94 -29.41 9.74
C SER A 282 -10.26 -28.89 8.47
N SER A 283 -11.03 -28.38 7.49
CA SER A 283 -10.46 -27.79 6.26
C SER A 283 -9.76 -26.47 6.54
N MET A 284 -10.32 -25.63 7.40
CA MET A 284 -9.70 -24.37 7.85
C MET A 284 -8.43 -24.64 8.64
N TYR A 285 -8.48 -25.61 9.56
CA TYR A 285 -7.29 -26.04 10.29
C TYR A 285 -6.18 -26.52 9.35
N SER A 286 -6.49 -27.41 8.39
CA SER A 286 -5.52 -27.88 7.38
C SER A 286 -4.89 -26.73 6.58
N HIS A 287 -5.69 -25.73 6.20
CA HIS A 287 -5.20 -24.54 5.51
C HIS A 287 -4.25 -23.69 6.37
N PHE A 288 -4.58 -23.48 7.65
CA PHE A 288 -3.76 -22.68 8.56
C PHE A 288 -2.52 -23.42 9.05
N ILE A 289 -2.63 -24.70 9.40
CA ILE A 289 -1.50 -25.50 9.90
C ILE A 289 -0.39 -25.60 8.85
N THR A 290 -0.75 -25.75 7.56
CA THR A 290 0.24 -25.78 6.48
C THR A 290 1.03 -24.46 6.41
N GLN A 291 0.36 -23.32 6.63
CA GLN A 291 1.01 -22.00 6.66
C GLN A 291 1.85 -21.78 7.92
N ILE A 292 1.37 -22.25 9.08
CA ILE A 292 2.10 -22.23 10.34
C ILE A 292 3.39 -23.04 10.20
N ARG A 293 3.31 -24.29 9.72
CA ARG A 293 4.49 -25.15 9.50
C ARG A 293 5.47 -24.55 8.49
N ALA A 294 4.97 -23.89 7.45
CA ALA A 294 5.82 -23.13 6.52
C ALA A 294 6.55 -21.98 7.22
N ALA A 295 5.85 -21.21 8.06
CA ALA A 295 6.44 -20.11 8.81
C ALA A 295 7.47 -20.60 9.82
N GLU A 296 7.18 -21.66 10.59
CA GLU A 296 8.11 -22.26 11.55
C GLU A 296 9.43 -22.69 10.88
N LYS A 297 9.37 -23.27 9.67
CA LYS A 297 10.58 -23.60 8.89
C LYS A 297 11.42 -22.36 8.57
N VAL A 298 10.77 -21.25 8.21
CA VAL A 298 11.46 -19.98 7.94
C VAL A 298 12.06 -19.43 9.22
N LEU A 299 11.28 -19.29 10.30
CA LEU A 299 11.75 -18.75 11.57
C LEU A 299 12.92 -19.56 12.15
N HIS A 300 12.84 -20.89 12.07
CA HIS A 300 13.93 -21.79 12.44
C HIS A 300 15.18 -21.54 11.60
N LYS A 301 15.05 -21.43 10.27
CA LYS A 301 16.18 -21.19 9.37
C LYS A 301 16.89 -19.87 9.68
N PHE A 302 16.14 -18.84 10.08
CA PHE A 302 16.62 -17.50 10.40
C PHE A 302 16.97 -17.29 11.88
N GLN A 303 16.88 -18.35 12.71
CA GLN A 303 17.11 -18.30 14.16
C GLN A 303 16.24 -17.25 14.88
N ILE A 304 15.03 -17.00 14.38
CA ILE A 304 14.06 -16.12 15.03
C ILE A 304 13.34 -16.94 16.11
N PRO A 305 13.29 -16.50 17.38
CA PRO A 305 12.61 -17.23 18.44
C PRO A 305 11.12 -17.41 18.15
N PHE A 306 10.64 -18.64 18.21
CA PHE A 306 9.22 -18.97 18.15
C PHE A 306 8.95 -20.24 18.97
N THR A 307 7.73 -20.38 19.45
CA THR A 307 7.23 -21.60 20.09
C THR A 307 6.53 -22.45 19.05
N ARG A 308 6.83 -23.74 18.93
CA ARG A 308 6.09 -24.59 17.99
C ARG A 308 4.59 -24.54 18.31
N PHE A 309 3.76 -24.30 17.30
CA PHE A 309 2.32 -24.25 17.49
C PHE A 309 1.77 -25.66 17.58
N GLU A 310 1.09 -25.94 18.69
CA GLU A 310 0.40 -27.19 18.98
C GLU A 310 -1.00 -26.86 19.49
N ILE A 311 -2.01 -27.43 18.85
CA ILE A 311 -3.37 -27.48 19.40
C ILE A 311 -3.49 -28.83 20.08
N GLY A 312 -3.67 -28.81 21.40
CA GLY A 312 -3.89 -30.02 22.18
C GLY A 312 -5.27 -30.58 21.84
N ASN A 313 -5.34 -31.40 20.79
CA ASN A 313 -6.34 -32.43 20.52
C ASN A 313 -6.12 -33.00 19.12
N ASP A 314 -6.05 -34.33 19.00
CA ASP A 314 -6.06 -35.11 17.74
C ASP A 314 -7.34 -34.92 16.90
N LYS A 315 -8.20 -33.96 17.26
CA LYS A 315 -9.51 -33.66 16.63
C LYS A 315 -9.42 -33.28 15.16
N TYR A 316 -8.27 -32.78 14.71
CA TYR A 316 -8.11 -32.24 13.36
C TYR A 316 -6.95 -32.87 12.57
N GLU A 317 -6.23 -33.84 13.15
CA GLU A 317 -5.22 -34.60 12.42
C GLU A 317 -5.90 -35.56 11.44
N GLN A 318 -5.82 -35.25 10.14
CA GLN A 318 -6.02 -36.28 9.13
C GLN A 318 -4.73 -37.09 9.07
N ILE A 319 -4.70 -38.22 9.78
CA ILE A 319 -3.65 -39.24 9.60
C ILE A 319 -3.67 -39.62 8.11
N PRO A 320 -2.61 -39.36 7.32
CA PRO A 320 -2.56 -39.86 5.97
C PRO A 320 -2.43 -41.38 6.06
N ASN A 321 -3.42 -42.11 5.56
CA ASN A 321 -3.38 -43.56 5.48
C ASN A 321 -2.39 -43.93 4.36
N TYR A 322 -1.12 -44.17 4.71
CA TYR A 322 -0.08 -44.67 3.80
C TYR A 322 -0.16 -46.20 3.67
N GLU A 323 -1.35 -46.73 3.38
CA GLU A 323 -1.52 -48.09 2.87
C GLU A 323 -2.21 -48.00 1.51
N GLY A 324 -1.43 -48.22 0.46
CA GLY A 324 -1.83 -48.17 -0.96
C GLY A 324 -0.63 -48.20 -1.88
#